data_AF-A0A8T4NQW0-F1
#
_entry.id   AF-A0A8T4NQW0-F1
#
_cell.length_a   1.000
_cell.length_b   1.000
_cell.length_c   1.000
_cell.angle_alpha   90.00
_cell.angle_beta   90.00
_cell.angle_gamma   90.00
#
_symmetry.space_group_name_H-M   'P 1'
#
loop_
_entity.id
_entity.type
_entity.pdbx_description
1 polymer ?
#
loop_
_entity_poly.entity_id
_entity_poly.type
_entity_poly.pdbx_seq_one_letter_code
_entity_poly.pdbx_strand_id
1 'polypeptide(L)'
;MRIKLKDGKQEELIIKAKSVKSWSELAEILNINAHYLEIELRNEKRLLSDKIYKKLCELSELNFDRYIIKKLDDNWGKSKGGLNSKGSTIFLPKINFDERLAEFVGIVLGDGHIFSHKKGKKLGVYGIRIAGDLNKDEEYHNVYIKNLCKDIFNLKTREVTQKQKNNARFLDISSKELVNLFNSMGIKSGNKIKNQSTIPEWVFCNDLYLKACLRGLIDTDGSIFRMSNKDPNLIRINFTSYNITLMDDVRNAFIKLGFHPSKVILNRNIYLSRQEEIRKYLKEIGFSNSRHITRVNKFYSPMV
;
A
#
# COMPACT_ATOMS: atom_id res chain seq x y z
N MET A 1 16.56 -18.40 26.36
CA MET A 1 15.14 -18.82 26.36
C MET A 1 14.47 -18.43 27.67
N ARG A 2 13.14 -18.26 27.65
CA ARG A 2 12.28 -18.03 28.82
C ARG A 2 11.51 -19.29 29.19
N ILE A 3 11.47 -19.61 30.47
CA ILE A 3 10.82 -20.81 30.99
C ILE A 3 9.44 -20.43 31.53
N LYS A 4 8.38 -21.05 30.99
CA LYS A 4 7.04 -20.97 31.57
C LYS A 4 6.78 -22.24 32.37
N LEU A 5 6.73 -22.10 33.69
CA LEU A 5 6.30 -23.14 34.61
C LEU A 5 4.77 -23.16 34.75
N LYS A 6 4.24 -24.22 35.36
CA LYS A 6 2.85 -24.25 35.84
C LYS A 6 2.64 -23.15 36.88
N ASP A 7 1.47 -22.53 36.84
CA ASP A 7 1.11 -21.40 37.70
C ASP A 7 1.39 -21.74 39.19
N GLY A 8 2.07 -20.83 39.88
CA GLY A 8 2.53 -20.95 41.26
C GLY A 8 3.86 -21.70 41.45
N LYS A 9 4.35 -22.45 40.44
CA LYS A 9 5.61 -23.20 40.56
C LYS A 9 6.85 -22.33 40.40
N GLN A 10 6.74 -21.18 39.75
CA GLN A 10 7.84 -20.25 39.66
C GLN A 10 8.04 -19.53 41.00
N GLU A 11 6.96 -19.09 41.64
CA GLU A 11 7.01 -18.57 43.00
C GLU A 11 7.61 -19.61 43.97
N GLU A 12 7.10 -20.85 43.93
CA GLU A 12 7.58 -21.93 44.80
C GLU A 12 9.08 -22.17 44.65
N LEU A 13 9.59 -22.23 43.42
CA LEU A 13 11.01 -22.41 43.15
C LEU A 13 11.86 -21.25 43.71
N ILE A 14 11.40 -20.02 43.52
CA ILE A 14 12.10 -18.82 43.99
C ILE A 14 12.13 -18.79 45.53
N ILE A 15 11.01 -19.10 46.20
CA ILE A 15 10.94 -19.13 47.67
C ILE A 15 11.85 -20.23 48.22
N LYS A 16 11.86 -21.42 47.60
CA LYS A 16 12.73 -22.52 48.03
C LYS A 16 14.22 -22.20 47.85
N ALA A 17 14.59 -21.56 46.73
CA ALA A 17 15.97 -21.11 46.49
C ALA A 17 16.40 -19.96 47.41
N LYS A 18 15.47 -19.08 47.82
CA LYS A 18 15.72 -18.02 48.80
C LYS A 18 16.08 -18.60 50.15
N SER A 19 15.32 -19.60 50.63
CA SER A 19 15.51 -20.19 51.95
C SER A 19 15.58 -19.08 53.02
N VAL A 20 16.60 -19.08 53.88
CA VAL A 20 16.84 -18.06 54.91
C VAL A 20 17.45 -16.74 54.39
N LYS A 21 17.86 -16.68 53.12
CA LYS A 21 18.48 -15.47 52.53
C LYS A 21 17.48 -14.35 52.40
N SER A 22 17.95 -13.11 52.49
CA SER A 22 17.21 -11.91 52.09
C SER A 22 17.02 -11.84 50.56
N TRP A 23 16.10 -10.99 50.10
CA TRP A 23 15.90 -10.78 48.67
C TRP A 23 17.12 -10.17 47.98
N SER A 24 17.85 -9.29 48.66
CA SER A 24 19.07 -8.67 48.14
C SER A 24 20.17 -9.70 47.92
N GLU A 25 20.41 -10.59 48.89
CA GLU A 25 21.42 -11.65 48.79
C GLU A 25 21.12 -12.63 47.65
N LEU A 26 19.87 -13.08 47.53
CA LEU A 26 19.49 -13.96 46.41
C LEU A 26 19.62 -13.25 45.06
N ALA A 27 19.25 -11.97 44.98
CA ALA A 27 19.35 -11.18 43.76
C ALA A 27 20.81 -10.98 43.32
N GLU A 28 21.72 -10.77 44.26
CA GLU A 28 23.16 -10.67 44.01
C GLU A 28 23.73 -11.98 43.42
N ILE A 29 23.38 -13.14 44.02
CA ILE A 29 23.79 -14.46 43.49
C ILE A 29 23.26 -14.69 42.06
N LEU A 30 22.03 -14.25 41.81
CA LEU A 30 21.39 -14.35 40.49
C LEU A 30 21.89 -13.28 39.49
N ASN A 31 22.62 -12.27 39.98
CA ASN A 31 23.07 -11.08 39.25
C ASN A 31 21.91 -10.33 38.57
N ILE A 32 20.88 -10.02 39.36
CA ILE A 32 19.70 -9.26 38.94
C ILE A 32 19.30 -8.25 40.02
N ASN A 33 18.41 -7.31 39.66
CA ASN A 33 17.87 -6.36 40.62
C ASN A 33 16.90 -7.05 41.62
N ALA A 34 17.01 -6.72 42.91
CA ALA A 34 16.21 -7.32 43.98
C ALA A 34 14.70 -7.06 43.83
N HIS A 35 14.31 -5.84 43.45
CA HIS A 35 12.91 -5.52 43.18
C HIS A 35 12.37 -6.33 41.99
N TYR A 36 13.16 -6.51 40.93
CA TYR A 36 12.78 -7.36 39.80
C TYR A 36 12.55 -8.81 40.21
N LEU A 37 13.41 -9.35 41.09
CA LEU A 37 13.25 -10.70 41.63
C LEU A 37 11.99 -10.83 42.49
N GLU A 38 11.82 -9.95 43.47
CA GLU A 38 10.75 -10.03 44.48
C GLU A 38 9.37 -9.67 43.91
N ILE A 39 9.29 -8.66 43.05
CA ILE A 39 8.00 -8.10 42.62
C ILE A 39 7.58 -8.65 41.26
N GLU A 40 8.51 -8.86 40.34
CA GLU A 40 8.19 -9.33 38.99
C GLU A 40 8.31 -10.84 38.81
N LEU A 41 9.45 -11.44 39.18
CA LEU A 41 9.68 -12.87 38.98
C LEU A 41 8.93 -13.73 39.98
N ARG A 42 9.00 -13.41 41.28
CA ARG A 42 8.28 -14.18 42.31
C ARG A 42 6.77 -14.21 42.04
N ASN A 43 6.16 -13.05 41.79
CA ASN A 43 4.72 -12.94 41.54
C ASN A 43 4.32 -13.35 40.10
N GLU A 44 5.20 -14.06 39.37
CA GLU A 44 4.97 -14.60 38.03
C GLU A 44 4.53 -13.59 36.95
N LYS A 45 4.75 -12.28 37.19
CA LYS A 45 4.50 -11.21 36.21
C LYS A 45 5.43 -11.33 35.00
N ARG A 46 6.61 -11.94 35.20
CA ARG A 46 7.61 -12.23 34.17
C ARG A 46 8.07 -13.67 34.25
N LEU A 47 8.57 -14.20 33.14
CA LEU A 47 9.13 -15.55 33.07
C LEU A 47 10.63 -15.54 33.37
N LEU A 48 11.10 -16.59 34.06
CA LEU A 48 12.52 -16.87 34.27
C LEU A 48 13.26 -17.00 32.95
N SER A 49 14.50 -16.50 32.88
CA SER A 49 15.44 -16.93 31.84
C SER A 49 15.97 -18.32 32.18
N ASP A 50 16.39 -19.08 31.16
CA ASP A 50 16.98 -20.41 31.34
C ASP A 50 18.16 -20.39 32.32
N LYS A 51 19.00 -19.34 32.27
CA LYS A 51 20.12 -19.14 33.19
C LYS A 51 19.67 -18.95 34.64
N ILE A 52 18.65 -18.12 34.88
CA ILE A 52 18.13 -17.88 36.23
C ILE A 52 17.43 -19.14 36.74
N TYR A 53 16.64 -19.82 35.89
CA TYR A 53 15.97 -21.06 36.24
C TYR A 53 16.94 -22.14 36.71
N LYS A 54 18.02 -22.38 35.96
CA LYS A 54 19.06 -23.36 36.33
C LYS A 54 19.71 -23.01 37.65
N LYS A 55 20.13 -21.76 37.84
CA LYS A 55 20.70 -21.28 39.11
C LYS A 55 19.73 -21.46 40.30
N LEU A 56 18.44 -21.20 40.11
CA LEU A 56 17.44 -21.42 41.16
C LEU A 56 17.28 -22.91 41.50
N CYS A 57 17.32 -23.79 40.50
CA CYS A 57 17.29 -25.24 40.71
C CYS A 57 18.54 -25.73 41.46
N GLU A 58 19.72 -25.22 41.10
CA GLU A 58 20.99 -25.50 41.78
C GLU A 58 20.95 -25.05 43.25
N LEU A 59 20.53 -23.81 43.51
CA LEU A 59 20.46 -23.25 44.87
C LEU A 59 19.43 -23.92 45.79
N SER A 60 18.37 -24.49 45.21
CA SER A 60 17.32 -25.18 45.95
C SER A 60 17.52 -26.70 46.01
N GLU A 61 18.50 -27.25 45.27
CA GLU A 61 18.70 -28.69 45.09
C GLU A 61 17.45 -29.43 44.57
N LEU A 62 16.64 -28.74 43.74
CA LEU A 62 15.38 -29.27 43.24
C LEU A 62 15.29 -29.18 41.72
N ASN A 63 14.68 -30.20 41.10
CA ASN A 63 14.39 -30.19 39.67
C ASN A 63 12.89 -29.88 39.41
N PHE A 64 12.64 -28.77 38.73
CA PHE A 64 11.29 -28.31 38.37
C PHE A 64 10.90 -28.61 36.91
N ASP A 65 11.68 -29.41 36.18
CA ASP A 65 11.51 -29.64 34.74
C ASP A 65 10.14 -30.26 34.41
N ARG A 66 9.63 -31.13 35.29
CA ARG A 66 8.28 -31.72 35.17
C ARG A 66 7.15 -30.68 35.20
N TYR A 67 7.43 -29.46 35.65
CA TYR A 67 6.47 -28.36 35.69
C TYR A 67 6.64 -27.37 34.54
N ILE A 68 7.60 -27.57 33.64
CA ILE A 68 7.78 -26.71 32.47
C ILE A 68 6.64 -26.96 31.48
N ILE A 69 5.80 -25.95 31.30
CA ILE A 69 4.72 -25.97 30.32
C ILE A 69 5.28 -25.65 28.92
N LYS A 70 6.10 -24.60 28.82
CA LYS A 70 6.69 -24.14 27.54
C LYS A 70 8.06 -23.51 27.76
N LYS A 71 8.96 -23.68 26.80
CA LYS A 71 10.17 -22.88 26.63
C LYS A 71 9.94 -21.90 25.48
N LEU A 72 10.10 -20.61 25.75
CA LEU A 72 9.83 -19.51 24.82
C LEU A 72 11.14 -18.82 24.43
N ASP A 73 11.18 -18.17 23.27
CA ASP A 73 12.31 -17.35 22.88
C ASP A 73 12.51 -16.16 23.83
N ASP A 74 13.75 -15.66 23.96
CA ASP A 74 14.04 -14.54 24.87
C ASP A 74 13.25 -13.27 24.54
N ASN A 75 12.91 -13.10 23.26
CA ASN A 75 12.13 -11.98 22.76
C ASN A 75 10.61 -12.24 22.70
N TRP A 76 10.10 -13.33 23.28
CA TRP A 76 8.67 -13.69 23.17
C TRP A 76 7.75 -12.56 23.66
N GLY A 77 8.11 -11.89 24.77
CA GLY A 77 7.33 -10.78 25.33
C GLY A 77 7.25 -9.59 24.39
N LYS A 78 8.36 -9.25 23.72
CA LYS A 78 8.40 -8.23 22.66
C LYS A 78 7.55 -8.64 21.46
N SER A 79 7.59 -9.91 21.07
CA SER A 79 6.75 -10.43 19.97
C SER A 79 5.27 -10.35 20.30
N LYS A 80 4.87 -10.76 21.51
CA LYS A 80 3.48 -10.69 21.99
C LYS A 80 2.99 -9.24 22.09
N GLY A 81 3.81 -8.36 22.67
CA GLY A 81 3.50 -6.92 22.74
C GLY A 81 3.36 -6.28 21.36
N GLY A 82 4.20 -6.64 20.40
CA GLY A 82 4.12 -6.15 19.02
C GLY A 82 2.89 -6.63 18.26
N LEU A 83 2.36 -7.82 18.55
CA LEU A 83 1.11 -8.32 17.97
C LEU A 83 -0.11 -7.63 18.58
N ASN A 84 -0.03 -7.27 19.86
CA ASN A 84 -1.12 -6.61 20.60
C ASN A 84 -1.15 -5.09 20.40
N SER A 85 -0.11 -4.47 19.84
CA SER A 85 -0.08 -3.03 19.60
C SER A 85 -0.90 -2.66 18.36
N LYS A 86 -1.70 -1.59 18.45
CA LYS A 86 -2.42 -1.03 17.29
C LYS A 86 -1.49 -0.35 16.26
N GLY A 87 -0.20 -0.22 16.61
CA GLY A 87 0.81 0.50 15.82
C GLY A 87 0.46 1.98 15.64
N SER A 88 1.10 2.61 14.66
CA SER A 88 0.81 3.98 14.18
C SER A 88 -0.08 3.94 12.93
N THR A 89 -1.09 3.07 12.93
CA THR A 89 -1.97 2.90 11.76
C THR A 89 -2.74 4.20 11.53
N ILE A 90 -2.56 4.81 10.37
CA ILE A 90 -3.31 6.00 9.95
C ILE A 90 -4.69 5.52 9.48
N PHE A 91 -5.73 5.97 10.18
CA PHE A 91 -7.11 5.72 9.77
C PHE A 91 -7.51 6.70 8.66
N LEU A 92 -8.12 6.17 7.60
CA LEU A 92 -8.71 6.99 6.56
C LEU A 92 -9.98 7.68 7.08
N PRO A 93 -10.31 8.88 6.58
CA PRO A 93 -11.65 9.43 6.77
C PRO A 93 -12.70 8.53 6.11
N LYS A 94 -13.98 8.82 6.34
CA LYS A 94 -15.06 8.19 5.58
C LYS A 94 -14.85 8.52 4.09
N ILE A 95 -14.61 7.50 3.28
CA ILE A 95 -14.38 7.65 1.84
C ILE A 95 -15.72 7.71 1.13
N ASN A 96 -15.92 8.80 0.38
CA ASN A 96 -17.06 8.94 -0.52
C ASN A 96 -16.68 8.37 -1.89
N PHE A 97 -17.61 7.63 -2.49
CA PHE A 97 -17.45 7.10 -3.83
C PHE A 97 -17.93 8.18 -4.80
N ASP A 98 -16.99 8.98 -5.30
CA ASP A 98 -17.23 10.14 -6.16
C ASP A 98 -16.30 10.14 -7.38
N GLU A 99 -16.45 11.16 -8.24
CA GLU A 99 -15.64 11.31 -9.47
C GLU A 99 -14.14 11.39 -9.16
N ARG A 100 -13.74 12.01 -8.04
CA ARG A 100 -12.34 12.14 -7.63
C ARG A 100 -11.74 10.77 -7.29
N LEU A 101 -12.47 9.94 -6.55
CA LEU A 101 -12.06 8.57 -6.27
C LEU A 101 -12.01 7.74 -7.56
N ALA A 102 -12.97 7.90 -8.46
CA ALA A 102 -13.01 7.17 -9.73
C ALA A 102 -11.82 7.54 -10.63
N GLU A 103 -11.47 8.82 -10.71
CA GLU A 103 -10.27 9.28 -11.41
C GLU A 103 -9.00 8.72 -10.78
N PHE A 104 -8.90 8.75 -9.45
CA PHE A 104 -7.77 8.14 -8.74
C PHE A 104 -7.67 6.63 -8.99
N VAL A 105 -8.80 5.91 -9.08
CA VAL A 105 -8.84 4.50 -9.49
C VAL A 105 -8.26 4.33 -10.89
N GLY A 106 -8.62 5.20 -11.85
CA GLY A 106 -8.06 5.17 -13.20
C GLY A 106 -6.54 5.36 -13.22
N ILE A 107 -6.04 6.33 -12.45
CA ILE A 107 -4.59 6.56 -12.27
C ILE A 107 -3.91 5.32 -11.67
N VAL A 108 -4.52 4.68 -10.67
CA VAL A 108 -3.97 3.48 -10.06
C VAL A 108 -4.01 2.29 -11.00
N LEU A 109 -5.01 2.17 -11.88
CA LEU A 109 -5.10 1.10 -12.88
C LEU A 109 -4.04 1.24 -13.97
N GLY A 110 -3.71 2.46 -14.40
CA GLY A 110 -2.60 2.73 -15.33
C GLY A 110 -1.24 2.64 -14.64
N ASP A 111 -0.73 3.77 -14.15
CA ASP A 111 0.63 3.90 -13.60
C ASP A 111 0.80 3.45 -12.13
N GLY A 112 -0.29 3.06 -11.46
CA GLY A 112 -0.22 2.60 -10.08
C GLY A 112 0.45 1.23 -9.88
N HIS A 113 0.93 0.97 -8.67
CA HIS A 113 1.34 -0.34 -8.22
C HIS A 113 0.97 -0.48 -6.75
N ILE A 114 0.06 -1.40 -6.46
CA ILE A 114 -0.36 -1.71 -5.09
C ILE A 114 0.58 -2.79 -4.55
N PHE A 115 1.23 -2.49 -3.44
CA PHE A 115 2.18 -3.40 -2.81
C PHE A 115 1.89 -3.59 -1.33
N SER A 116 2.02 -4.83 -0.91
CA SER A 116 2.00 -5.22 0.49
C SER A 116 3.10 -6.25 0.71
N HIS A 117 4.13 -5.89 1.48
CA HIS A 117 5.25 -6.79 1.78
C HIS A 117 5.17 -7.31 3.21
N LYS A 118 5.26 -8.63 3.37
CA LYS A 118 5.43 -9.28 4.67
C LYS A 118 6.92 -9.59 4.87
N LYS A 119 7.49 -9.19 6.00
CA LYS A 119 8.88 -9.52 6.39
C LYS A 119 8.83 -10.49 7.58
N GLY A 120 8.92 -11.79 7.30
CA GLY A 120 8.76 -12.85 8.32
C GLY A 120 7.37 -12.82 8.98
N LYS A 121 7.32 -12.82 10.32
CA LYS A 121 6.07 -12.69 11.09
C LYS A 121 5.51 -11.27 11.17
N LYS A 122 6.20 -10.25 10.64
CA LYS A 122 5.74 -8.85 10.63
C LYS A 122 5.16 -8.46 9.27
N LEU A 123 3.97 -7.87 9.29
CA LEU A 123 3.40 -7.12 8.16
C LEU A 123 4.24 -5.85 7.99
N GLY A 124 4.99 -5.73 6.89
CA GLY A 124 6.12 -4.80 6.77
C GLY A 124 5.76 -3.45 6.17
N VAL A 125 5.16 -3.43 4.99
CA VAL A 125 4.87 -2.19 4.25
C VAL A 125 3.60 -2.37 3.42
N TYR A 126 2.72 -1.37 3.44
CA TYR A 126 1.53 -1.26 2.61
C TYR A 126 1.55 0.08 1.90
N GLY A 127 1.36 0.07 0.59
CA GLY A 127 1.18 1.32 -0.12
C GLY A 127 0.78 1.15 -1.57
N ILE A 128 0.51 2.31 -2.16
CA ILE A 128 0.32 2.48 -3.59
C ILE A 128 1.47 3.37 -4.08
N ARG A 129 2.13 2.94 -5.15
CA ARG A 129 3.17 3.70 -5.84
C ARG A 129 2.65 4.09 -7.22
N ILE A 130 2.67 5.37 -7.57
CA ILE A 130 2.34 5.84 -8.91
C ILE A 130 3.63 6.21 -9.62
N ALA A 131 3.92 5.58 -10.76
CA ALA A 131 5.10 5.84 -11.57
C ALA A 131 4.86 6.95 -12.59
N GLY A 132 5.92 7.60 -13.07
CA GLY A 132 5.86 8.61 -14.12
C GLY A 132 7.25 9.02 -14.60
N ASP A 133 7.32 9.78 -15.70
CA ASP A 133 8.56 10.39 -16.17
C ASP A 133 8.97 11.53 -15.26
N LEU A 134 10.27 11.61 -14.94
CA LEU A 134 10.82 12.56 -13.98
C LEU A 134 10.48 14.02 -14.31
N ASN A 135 10.50 14.39 -15.59
CA ASN A 135 10.34 15.78 -16.01
C ASN A 135 8.94 16.03 -16.58
N LYS A 136 8.41 15.10 -17.37
CA LYS A 136 7.14 15.32 -18.09
C LYS A 136 5.92 15.22 -17.21
N ASP A 137 5.99 14.43 -16.13
CA ASP A 137 4.86 14.19 -15.24
C ASP A 137 5.06 14.89 -13.87
N GLU A 138 6.02 15.82 -13.77
CA GLU A 138 6.36 16.54 -12.51
C GLU A 138 5.15 17.21 -11.88
N GLU A 139 4.53 18.12 -12.61
CA GLU A 139 3.35 18.87 -12.19
C GLU A 139 2.17 17.94 -11.89
N TYR A 140 1.96 16.92 -12.73
CA TYR A 140 0.89 15.95 -12.54
C TYR A 140 1.00 15.24 -11.19
N HIS A 141 2.16 14.70 -10.80
CA HIS A 141 2.20 14.05 -9.47
C HIS A 141 2.30 15.06 -8.31
N ASN A 142 3.11 16.13 -8.44
CA ASN A 142 3.42 17.00 -7.29
C ASN A 142 2.32 18.02 -6.99
N VAL A 143 1.47 18.34 -7.96
CA VAL A 143 0.34 19.22 -7.80
C VAL A 143 -0.95 18.40 -7.82
N TYR A 144 -1.28 17.81 -8.97
CA TYR A 144 -2.60 17.22 -9.18
C TYR A 144 -2.83 15.97 -8.30
N ILE A 145 -2.05 14.90 -8.47
CA ILE A 145 -2.25 13.64 -7.74
C ILE A 145 -2.05 13.84 -6.23
N LYS A 146 -1.06 14.66 -5.83
CA LYS A 146 -0.81 14.97 -4.41
C LYS A 146 -2.01 15.65 -3.75
N ASN A 147 -2.63 16.63 -4.42
CA ASN A 147 -3.84 17.28 -3.91
C ASN A 147 -5.02 16.30 -3.90
N LEU A 148 -5.19 15.51 -4.96
CA LEU A 148 -6.22 14.48 -5.04
C LEU A 148 -6.13 13.48 -3.88
N CYS A 149 -4.91 13.03 -3.53
CA CYS A 149 -4.68 12.14 -2.40
C CYS A 149 -5.01 12.80 -1.05
N LYS A 150 -4.67 14.08 -0.91
CA LYS A 150 -4.98 14.85 0.30
C LYS A 150 -6.50 15.03 0.46
N ASP A 151 -7.20 15.33 -0.63
CA ASP A 151 -8.63 15.63 -0.59
C ASP A 151 -9.49 14.38 -0.37
N ILE A 152 -9.13 13.25 -0.98
CA ILE A 152 -9.90 12.00 -0.84
C ILE A 152 -9.54 11.27 0.46
N PHE A 153 -8.25 11.16 0.76
CA PHE A 153 -7.76 10.25 1.81
C PHE A 153 -7.19 10.97 3.04
N ASN A 154 -7.04 12.30 3.00
CA ASN A 154 -6.29 13.07 4.00
C ASN A 154 -4.88 12.49 4.26
N LEU A 155 -4.25 11.97 3.21
CA LEU A 155 -2.93 11.36 3.28
C LEU A 155 -1.88 12.26 2.64
N LYS A 156 -0.70 12.32 3.27
CA LYS A 156 0.50 12.88 2.66
C LYS A 156 1.14 11.85 1.74
N THR A 157 1.66 12.33 0.62
CA THR A 157 2.41 11.52 -0.34
C THR A 157 3.91 11.75 -0.18
N ARG A 158 4.72 10.75 -0.53
CA ARG A 158 6.18 10.81 -0.51
C ARG A 158 6.72 10.71 -1.92
N GLU A 159 7.48 11.70 -2.35
CA GLU A 159 8.15 11.68 -3.64
C GLU A 159 9.44 10.86 -3.58
N VAL A 160 9.71 10.09 -4.63
CA VAL A 160 10.95 9.35 -4.84
C VAL A 160 11.38 9.52 -6.29
N THR A 161 12.62 9.93 -6.54
CA THR A 161 13.16 10.11 -7.90
C THR A 161 14.28 9.13 -8.19
N GLN A 162 14.43 8.73 -9.46
CA GLN A 162 15.46 7.80 -9.94
C GLN A 162 16.11 8.34 -11.24
N LYS A 163 16.66 9.56 -11.16
CA LYS A 163 17.25 10.26 -12.32
C LYS A 163 18.32 9.44 -13.05
N GLN A 164 19.26 8.85 -12.30
CA GLN A 164 20.41 8.15 -12.88
C GLN A 164 20.08 6.77 -13.47
N LYS A 165 18.93 6.18 -13.12
CA LYS A 165 18.60 4.81 -13.54
C LYS A 165 17.73 4.78 -14.79
N ASN A 166 16.67 5.58 -14.81
CA ASN A 166 15.64 5.48 -15.83
C ASN A 166 14.82 6.77 -16.02
N ASN A 167 15.31 7.93 -15.53
CA ASN A 167 14.58 9.19 -15.56
C ASN A 167 13.13 9.06 -15.05
N ALA A 168 12.93 8.28 -13.98
CA ALA A 168 11.61 8.04 -13.41
C ALA A 168 11.40 8.80 -12.11
N ARG A 169 10.14 9.11 -11.83
CA ARG A 169 9.65 9.58 -10.53
C ARG A 169 8.53 8.68 -10.03
N PHE A 170 8.39 8.64 -8.73
CA PHE A 170 7.38 7.85 -8.05
C PHE A 170 6.72 8.68 -6.95
N LEU A 171 5.40 8.53 -6.85
CA LEU A 171 4.63 9.05 -5.74
C LEU A 171 4.16 7.89 -4.87
N ASP A 172 4.71 7.80 -3.66
CA ASP A 172 4.40 6.73 -2.70
C ASP A 172 3.35 7.20 -1.69
N ILE A 173 2.31 6.39 -1.54
CA ILE A 173 1.21 6.61 -0.60
C ILE A 173 1.19 5.41 0.35
N SER A 174 1.63 5.61 1.59
CA SER A 174 1.76 4.53 2.58
C SER A 174 0.52 4.47 3.46
N SER A 175 -0.36 3.51 3.21
CA SER A 175 -1.53 3.27 4.05
C SER A 175 -2.05 1.84 3.88
N LYS A 176 -2.23 1.14 5.01
CA LYS A 176 -2.84 -0.20 5.04
C LYS A 176 -4.32 -0.14 4.68
N GLU A 177 -5.05 0.84 5.21
CA GLU A 177 -6.47 1.04 4.92
C GLU A 177 -6.71 1.34 3.44
N LEU A 178 -5.82 2.12 2.81
CA LEU A 178 -5.92 2.41 1.37
C LEU A 178 -5.71 1.15 0.53
N VAL A 179 -4.71 0.33 0.86
CA VAL A 179 -4.49 -0.95 0.17
C VAL A 179 -5.69 -1.88 0.38
N ASN A 180 -6.26 -1.93 1.58
CA ASN A 180 -7.45 -2.73 1.86
C ASN A 180 -8.67 -2.26 1.04
N LEU A 181 -8.88 -0.94 0.94
CA LEU A 181 -9.94 -0.33 0.13
C LEU A 181 -9.84 -0.74 -1.34
N PHE A 182 -8.65 -0.65 -1.93
CA PHE A 182 -8.44 -1.06 -3.32
C PHE A 182 -8.60 -2.57 -3.52
N ASN A 183 -8.12 -3.38 -2.57
CA ASN A 183 -8.36 -4.82 -2.60
C ASN A 183 -9.85 -5.16 -2.53
N SER A 184 -10.65 -4.43 -1.73
CA SER A 184 -12.10 -4.65 -1.67
C SER A 184 -12.84 -4.20 -2.94
N MET A 185 -12.23 -3.33 -3.74
CA MET A 185 -12.71 -2.97 -5.09
C MET A 185 -12.26 -3.97 -6.17
N GLY A 186 -11.51 -5.03 -5.80
CA GLY A 186 -10.99 -6.03 -6.75
C GLY A 186 -9.62 -5.70 -7.35
N ILE A 187 -9.01 -4.57 -6.99
CA ILE A 187 -7.68 -4.16 -7.48
C ILE A 187 -6.62 -4.73 -6.54
N LYS A 188 -6.13 -5.94 -6.86
CA LYS A 188 -5.24 -6.71 -5.99
C LYS A 188 -3.78 -6.24 -6.05
N SER A 189 -3.09 -6.34 -4.92
CA SER A 189 -1.63 -6.16 -4.84
C SER A 189 -0.86 -7.09 -5.79
N GLY A 190 0.27 -6.61 -6.30
CA GLY A 190 1.20 -7.39 -7.12
C GLY A 190 1.05 -7.15 -8.63
N ASN A 191 1.34 -8.18 -9.43
CA ASN A 191 1.42 -8.04 -10.88
C ASN A 191 0.02 -7.91 -11.50
N LYS A 192 -0.33 -6.69 -11.95
CA LYS A 192 -1.62 -6.36 -12.56
C LYS A 192 -1.96 -7.18 -13.80
N ILE A 193 -0.97 -7.51 -14.64
CA ILE A 193 -1.18 -8.31 -15.84
C ILE A 193 -1.54 -9.74 -15.46
N LYS A 194 -0.90 -10.31 -14.44
CA LYS A 194 -1.28 -11.64 -13.93
C LYS A 194 -2.64 -11.62 -13.23
N ASN A 195 -2.93 -10.54 -12.51
CA ASN A 195 -4.18 -10.38 -11.77
C ASN A 195 -5.37 -9.98 -12.65
N GLN A 196 -5.13 -9.57 -13.91
CA GLN A 196 -6.13 -9.07 -14.85
C GLN A 196 -7.04 -8.03 -14.19
N SER A 197 -6.44 -6.97 -13.63
CA SER A 197 -7.19 -5.88 -12.99
C SER A 197 -8.19 -5.25 -13.96
N THR A 198 -9.38 -4.93 -13.46
CA THR A 198 -10.54 -4.43 -14.22
C THR A 198 -11.05 -3.12 -13.62
N ILE A 199 -11.83 -2.36 -14.38
CA ILE A 199 -12.55 -1.19 -13.86
C ILE A 199 -13.62 -1.67 -12.85
N PRO A 200 -13.63 -1.18 -11.60
CA PRO A 200 -14.61 -1.63 -10.61
C PRO A 200 -16.07 -1.36 -11.03
N GLU A 201 -16.98 -2.26 -10.68
CA GLU A 201 -18.40 -2.18 -11.07
C GLU A 201 -19.06 -0.85 -10.70
N TRP A 202 -18.77 -0.32 -9.51
CA TRP A 202 -19.33 0.95 -9.04
C TRP A 202 -18.91 2.14 -9.93
N VAL A 203 -17.73 2.07 -10.55
CA VAL A 203 -17.26 3.06 -11.53
C VAL A 203 -17.98 2.82 -12.85
N PHE A 204 -18.10 1.57 -13.29
CA PHE A 204 -18.65 1.22 -14.59
C PHE A 204 -20.16 1.51 -14.70
N CYS A 205 -20.92 1.35 -13.61
CA CYS A 205 -22.36 1.59 -13.59
C CYS A 205 -22.76 3.07 -13.67
N ASN A 206 -21.86 4.02 -13.38
CA ASN A 206 -22.17 5.45 -13.34
C ASN A 206 -21.35 6.21 -14.38
N ASP A 207 -22.02 6.85 -15.34
CA ASP A 207 -21.35 7.53 -16.45
C ASP A 207 -20.43 8.67 -16.00
N LEU A 208 -20.73 9.38 -14.90
CA LEU A 208 -19.84 10.42 -14.36
C LEU A 208 -18.55 9.81 -13.81
N TYR A 209 -18.66 8.71 -13.06
CA TYR A 209 -17.50 8.01 -12.50
C TYR A 209 -16.67 7.36 -13.60
N LEU A 210 -17.34 6.79 -14.61
CA LEU A 210 -16.69 6.18 -15.75
C LEU A 210 -15.89 7.21 -16.56
N LYS A 211 -16.45 8.41 -16.81
CA LYS A 211 -15.72 9.52 -17.44
C LYS A 211 -14.49 9.93 -16.62
N ALA A 212 -14.64 10.07 -15.31
CA ALA A 212 -13.52 10.44 -14.43
C ALA A 212 -12.43 9.36 -14.39
N CYS A 213 -12.80 8.07 -14.33
CA CYS A 213 -11.86 6.95 -14.40
C CYS A 213 -11.14 6.88 -15.74
N LEU A 214 -11.85 7.09 -16.86
CA LEU A 214 -11.24 7.20 -18.18
C LEU A 214 -10.23 8.34 -18.25
N ARG A 215 -10.53 9.51 -17.68
CA ARG A 215 -9.56 10.62 -17.60
C ARG A 215 -8.24 10.17 -16.94
N GLY A 216 -8.31 9.50 -15.79
CA GLY A 216 -7.12 8.97 -15.10
C GLY A 216 -6.36 7.89 -15.89
N LEU A 217 -7.08 7.02 -16.60
CA LEU A 217 -6.48 5.98 -17.46
C LEU A 217 -5.79 6.57 -18.70
N ILE A 218 -6.38 7.56 -19.36
CA ILE A 218 -5.78 8.20 -20.53
C ILE A 218 -4.64 9.15 -20.13
N ASP A 219 -4.73 9.78 -18.96
CA ASP A 219 -3.65 10.63 -18.42
C ASP A 219 -2.35 9.87 -18.15
N THR A 220 -2.47 8.57 -17.86
CA THR A 220 -1.35 7.66 -17.56
C THR A 220 -0.93 6.89 -18.81
N ASP A 221 -1.71 5.88 -19.19
CA ASP A 221 -1.45 4.90 -20.26
C ASP A 221 -1.92 5.36 -21.66
N GLY A 222 -2.50 6.55 -21.75
CA GLY A 222 -2.97 7.15 -22.99
C GLY A 222 -2.13 8.31 -23.51
N SER A 223 -2.46 8.74 -24.72
CA SER A 223 -1.85 9.91 -25.33
C SER A 223 -2.76 10.55 -26.37
N ILE A 224 -2.57 11.85 -26.56
CA ILE A 224 -3.16 12.61 -27.67
C ILE A 224 -2.05 13.11 -28.61
N PHE A 225 -2.23 12.94 -29.91
CA PHE A 225 -1.23 13.28 -30.93
C PHE A 225 -1.87 13.55 -32.30
N ARG A 226 -1.14 14.23 -33.19
CA ARG A 226 -1.52 14.41 -34.60
C ARG A 226 -1.14 13.16 -35.40
N MET A 227 -2.03 12.70 -36.29
CA MET A 227 -1.75 11.54 -37.14
C MET A 227 -0.70 11.82 -38.22
N SER A 228 -0.59 13.08 -38.65
CA SER A 228 0.35 13.50 -39.69
C SER A 228 0.82 14.92 -39.41
N ASN A 229 2.06 15.21 -39.76
CA ASN A 229 2.57 16.59 -39.73
C ASN A 229 1.98 17.43 -40.87
N LYS A 230 1.46 16.80 -41.94
CA LYS A 230 0.88 17.50 -43.10
C LYS A 230 -0.55 17.98 -42.87
N ASP A 231 -1.32 17.28 -42.03
CA ASP A 231 -2.69 17.65 -41.69
C ASP A 231 -2.77 17.96 -40.18
N PRO A 232 -2.69 19.25 -39.79
CA PRO A 232 -2.67 19.65 -38.39
C PRO A 232 -4.01 19.39 -37.68
N ASN A 233 -5.09 19.14 -38.43
CA ASN A 233 -6.44 18.97 -37.91
C ASN A 233 -6.78 17.51 -37.60
N LEU A 234 -5.95 16.55 -38.02
CA LEU A 234 -6.17 15.14 -37.74
C LEU A 234 -5.52 14.72 -36.42
N ILE A 235 -6.27 14.88 -35.34
CA ILE A 235 -5.87 14.48 -33.99
C ILE A 235 -6.35 13.05 -33.71
N ARG A 236 -5.67 12.34 -32.82
CA ARG A 236 -6.05 11.01 -32.35
C ARG A 236 -5.74 10.87 -30.86
N ILE A 237 -6.62 10.20 -30.14
CA ILE A 237 -6.36 9.74 -28.76
C ILE A 237 -6.11 8.23 -28.81
N ASN A 238 -5.10 7.74 -28.11
CA ASN A 238 -4.88 6.31 -27.90
C ASN A 238 -4.88 5.94 -26.43
N PHE A 239 -5.13 4.66 -26.18
CA PHE A 239 -4.88 3.99 -24.92
C PHE A 239 -4.11 2.70 -25.18
N THR A 240 -3.10 2.43 -24.36
CA THR A 240 -2.25 1.24 -24.52
C THR A 240 -2.17 0.46 -23.21
N SER A 241 -2.39 -0.86 -23.24
CA SER A 241 -2.24 -1.70 -22.05
C SER A 241 -1.90 -3.13 -22.42
N TYR A 242 -1.07 -3.78 -21.59
CA TYR A 242 -0.79 -5.22 -21.67
C TYR A 242 -1.80 -6.08 -20.89
N ASN A 243 -2.67 -5.44 -20.11
CA ASN A 243 -3.77 -6.10 -19.43
C ASN A 243 -4.97 -6.14 -20.38
N ILE A 244 -5.27 -7.33 -20.91
CA ILE A 244 -6.32 -7.55 -21.91
C ILE A 244 -7.70 -7.20 -21.33
N THR A 245 -7.96 -7.59 -20.08
CA THR A 245 -9.22 -7.26 -19.40
C THR A 245 -9.41 -5.74 -19.29
N LEU A 246 -8.36 -5.02 -18.86
CA LEU A 246 -8.43 -3.55 -18.79
C LEU A 246 -8.58 -2.90 -20.17
N MET A 247 -7.93 -3.45 -21.20
CA MET A 247 -8.08 -2.98 -22.58
C MET A 247 -9.53 -3.09 -23.06
N ASP A 248 -10.17 -4.23 -22.79
CA ASP A 248 -11.57 -4.46 -23.15
C ASP A 248 -12.51 -3.57 -22.33
N ASP A 249 -12.25 -3.38 -21.03
CA ASP A 249 -13.02 -2.46 -20.17
C ASP A 249 -12.99 -1.04 -20.70
N VAL A 250 -11.80 -0.51 -21.05
CA VAL A 250 -11.67 0.86 -21.58
C VAL A 250 -12.39 0.99 -22.91
N ARG A 251 -12.28 -0.01 -23.78
CA ARG A 251 -13.00 -0.02 -25.06
C ARG A 251 -14.51 -0.02 -24.85
N ASN A 252 -15.01 -0.87 -23.94
CA ASN A 252 -16.44 -0.96 -23.61
C ASN A 252 -16.93 0.31 -22.92
N ALA A 253 -16.11 0.95 -22.09
CA ALA A 253 -16.41 2.22 -21.46
C ALA A 253 -16.59 3.34 -22.50
N PHE A 254 -15.70 3.42 -23.49
CA PHE A 254 -15.87 4.36 -24.60
C PHE A 254 -17.17 4.10 -25.38
N ILE A 255 -17.47 2.84 -25.70
CA ILE A 255 -18.71 2.49 -26.41
C ILE A 255 -19.94 2.86 -25.58
N LYS A 256 -19.95 2.55 -24.28
CA LYS A 256 -21.03 2.89 -23.36
C LYS A 256 -21.30 4.40 -23.32
N LEU A 257 -20.25 5.21 -23.38
CA LEU A 257 -20.35 6.68 -23.41
C LEU A 257 -20.65 7.25 -24.81
N GLY A 258 -20.92 6.39 -25.80
CA GLY A 258 -21.29 6.79 -27.16
C GLY A 258 -20.12 7.23 -28.02
N PHE A 259 -18.91 6.76 -27.75
CA PHE A 259 -17.74 6.90 -28.61
C PHE A 259 -17.56 5.66 -29.49
N HIS A 260 -16.78 5.78 -30.56
CA HIS A 260 -16.51 4.68 -31.49
C HIS A 260 -15.01 4.38 -31.54
N PRO A 261 -14.45 3.73 -30.51
CA PRO A 261 -13.06 3.31 -30.51
C PRO A 261 -12.80 2.29 -31.61
N SER A 262 -11.57 2.27 -32.11
CA SER A 262 -11.12 1.23 -33.03
C SER A 262 -11.29 -0.18 -32.42
N LYS A 263 -11.16 -1.20 -33.27
CA LYS A 263 -10.85 -2.54 -32.76
C LYS A 263 -9.55 -2.50 -31.96
N VAL A 264 -9.36 -3.46 -31.06
CA VAL A 264 -8.08 -3.63 -30.37
C VAL A 264 -7.03 -4.04 -31.41
N ILE A 265 -5.99 -3.22 -31.55
CA ILE A 265 -4.91 -3.41 -32.52
C ILE A 265 -3.68 -3.95 -31.80
N LEU A 266 -3.07 -5.00 -32.38
CA LEU A 266 -1.90 -5.68 -31.82
C LEU A 266 -2.10 -6.13 -30.36
N ASN A 267 -3.34 -6.47 -29.99
CA ASN A 267 -3.76 -6.89 -28.64
C ASN A 267 -3.39 -5.92 -27.51
N ARG A 268 -3.15 -4.64 -27.82
CA ARG A 268 -2.68 -3.68 -26.81
C ARG A 268 -3.04 -2.22 -27.06
N ASN A 269 -3.67 -1.87 -28.17
CA ASN A 269 -3.99 -0.48 -28.50
C ASN A 269 -5.45 -0.31 -28.91
N ILE A 270 -6.04 0.79 -28.50
CA ILE A 270 -7.27 1.33 -29.09
C ILE A 270 -7.08 2.81 -29.43
N TYR A 271 -7.85 3.29 -30.41
CA TYR A 271 -7.79 4.67 -30.86
C TYR A 271 -9.18 5.30 -31.00
N LEU A 272 -9.30 6.56 -30.59
CA LEU A 272 -10.38 7.46 -31.00
C LEU A 272 -9.85 8.39 -32.08
N SER A 273 -10.47 8.36 -33.26
CA SER A 273 -9.99 9.08 -34.46
C SER A 273 -11.03 10.02 -35.08
N ARG A 274 -12.30 9.90 -34.70
CA ARG A 274 -13.36 10.76 -35.21
C ARG A 274 -13.23 12.14 -34.56
N GLN A 275 -13.05 13.18 -35.36
CA GLN A 275 -12.72 14.51 -34.84
C GLN A 275 -13.84 15.10 -33.98
N GLU A 276 -15.10 14.84 -34.32
CA GLU A 276 -16.26 15.21 -33.49
C GLU A 276 -16.23 14.55 -32.11
N GLU A 277 -15.86 13.27 -32.08
CA GLU A 277 -15.69 12.51 -30.84
C GLU A 277 -14.48 12.98 -30.03
N ILE A 278 -13.41 13.42 -30.68
CA ILE A 278 -12.27 14.03 -29.97
C ILE A 278 -12.72 15.34 -29.31
N ARG A 279 -13.49 16.19 -30.01
CA ARG A 279 -14.07 17.40 -29.42
C ARG A 279 -15.00 17.06 -28.25
N LYS A 280 -15.84 16.02 -28.39
CA LYS A 280 -16.69 15.51 -27.31
C LYS A 280 -15.86 15.03 -26.11
N TYR A 281 -14.79 14.26 -26.35
CA TYR A 281 -13.89 13.79 -25.32
C TYR A 281 -13.26 14.96 -24.56
N LEU A 282 -12.72 15.95 -25.28
CA LEU A 282 -12.09 17.12 -24.67
C LEU A 282 -13.07 17.93 -23.81
N LYS A 283 -14.35 17.97 -24.21
CA LYS A 283 -15.41 18.68 -23.47
C LYS A 283 -15.92 17.90 -22.25
N GLU A 284 -16.16 16.60 -22.39
CA GLU A 284 -16.86 15.80 -21.37
C GLU A 284 -15.92 15.05 -20.41
N ILE A 285 -14.74 14.66 -20.88
CA ILE A 285 -13.76 13.88 -20.12
C ILE A 285 -12.54 14.75 -19.83
N GLY A 286 -11.91 15.28 -20.88
CA GLY A 286 -10.72 16.11 -20.77
C GLY A 286 -9.49 15.37 -20.25
N PHE A 287 -8.51 16.13 -19.77
CA PHE A 287 -7.26 15.64 -19.18
C PHE A 287 -6.98 16.41 -17.89
N SER A 288 -6.43 15.73 -16.91
CA SER A 288 -5.85 16.34 -15.70
C SER A 288 -4.33 16.40 -15.78
N ASN A 289 -3.69 15.58 -16.62
CA ASN A 289 -2.25 15.63 -16.83
C ASN A 289 -1.86 16.82 -17.72
N SER A 290 -1.09 17.76 -17.16
CA SER A 290 -0.68 19.00 -17.83
C SER A 290 0.13 18.73 -19.11
N ARG A 291 0.79 17.57 -19.23
CA ARG A 291 1.44 17.10 -20.46
C ARG A 291 0.47 17.02 -21.63
N HIS A 292 -0.70 16.44 -21.42
CA HIS A 292 -1.72 16.27 -22.46
C HIS A 292 -2.44 17.59 -22.73
N ILE A 293 -2.74 18.36 -21.69
CA ILE A 293 -3.31 19.72 -21.82
C ILE A 293 -2.40 20.60 -22.69
N THR A 294 -1.09 20.59 -22.42
CA THR A 294 -0.11 21.34 -23.21
C THR A 294 -0.08 20.90 -24.67
N ARG A 295 -0.23 19.59 -24.94
CA ARG A 295 -0.31 19.06 -26.32
C ARG A 295 -1.58 19.52 -27.03
N VAL A 296 -2.73 19.43 -26.35
CA VAL A 296 -4.01 19.93 -26.86
C VAL A 296 -3.89 21.41 -27.25
N ASN A 297 -3.37 22.25 -26.35
CA ASN A 297 -3.21 23.68 -26.59
C ASN A 297 -2.33 23.95 -27.82
N LYS A 298 -1.21 23.23 -27.96
CA LYS A 298 -0.34 23.31 -29.16
C LYS A 298 -1.05 22.90 -30.45
N PHE A 299 -2.06 22.05 -30.38
CA PHE A 299 -2.80 21.65 -31.58
C PHE A 299 -3.78 22.71 -32.06
N TYR A 300 -4.31 23.54 -31.14
CA TYR A 300 -5.31 24.58 -31.43
C TYR A 300 -4.73 26.01 -31.47
N SER A 301 -3.50 26.23 -31.01
CA SER A 301 -2.79 27.49 -31.28
C SER A 301 -2.39 27.58 -32.77
N PRO A 302 -2.51 28.75 -33.42
CA PRO A 302 -1.90 28.96 -34.72
C PRO A 302 -0.41 28.63 -34.63
N MET A 303 0.12 27.90 -35.61
CA MET A 303 1.58 27.84 -35.78
C MET A 303 2.04 29.27 -36.03
N VAL A 304 2.73 29.85 -35.04
CA VAL A 304 3.47 31.11 -35.18
C VAL A 304 4.70 30.83 -36.03
#